data_AF-I3I7V0-F1
#
_entry.id   AF-I3I7V0-F1
#
_cell.length_a   1.000
_cell.length_b   1.000
_cell.length_c   1.000
_cell.angle_alpha   90.00
_cell.angle_beta   90.00
_cell.angle_gamma   90.00
#
_symmetry.space_group_name_H-M   'P 1'
#
loop_
_entity.id
_entity.type
_entity.pdbx_description
1 polymer ?
#
loop_
_entity_poly.entity_id
_entity_poly.type
_entity_poly.pdbx_seq_one_letter_code
_entity_poly.pdbx_strand_id
1 'polypeptide(L)'
;MVMNSFFVDTVLNNRLGQPVSLSVCHLQFQGRDYVMVAAPTQHASSFVGKNAEPFAFQLRERFELDARRFELVEVRETAEGLHLYRWRFEWVGNSPLSARSEEIVSPVLRAALLDVIEPAPAAIA
;
A
#
# COMPACT_ATOMS: atom_id res chain seq x y z
N MET A 1 7.61 8.72 -13.86
CA MET A 1 6.73 8.01 -12.93
C MET A 1 5.35 7.94 -13.58
N VAL A 2 5.01 6.80 -14.18
CA VAL A 2 3.65 6.54 -14.68
C VAL A 2 2.99 5.69 -13.61
N MET A 3 2.37 6.34 -12.63
CA MET A 3 1.45 5.66 -11.72
C MET A 3 0.06 5.80 -12.34
N ASN A 4 -0.57 4.64 -12.57
CA ASN A 4 -1.82 4.48 -13.28
C ASN A 4 -2.99 5.30 -12.68
N SER A 5 -4.07 5.48 -13.44
CA SER A 5 -5.29 6.21 -13.03
C SER A 5 -6.02 5.63 -11.80
N PHE A 6 -5.62 4.46 -11.30
CA PHE A 6 -6.18 3.87 -10.07
C PHE A 6 -5.55 4.40 -8.79
N PHE A 7 -4.38 5.03 -8.86
CA PHE A 7 -3.75 5.66 -7.71
C PHE A 7 -4.30 7.08 -7.55
N VAL A 8 -4.88 7.34 -6.38
CA VAL A 8 -5.42 8.65 -6.02
C VAL A 8 -4.50 9.31 -5.01
N ASP A 9 -4.16 10.58 -5.22
CA ASP A 9 -3.42 11.34 -4.21
C ASP A 9 -4.27 11.51 -2.95
N THR A 10 -3.70 11.08 -1.84
CA THR A 10 -4.43 10.81 -0.63
C THR A 10 -3.65 11.39 0.54
N VAL A 11 -4.22 12.42 1.16
CA VAL A 11 -3.62 13.03 2.36
C VAL A 11 -3.91 12.16 3.58
N LEU A 12 -2.85 11.81 4.30
CA LEU A 12 -2.87 11.07 5.55
C LEU A 12 -2.08 11.86 6.60
N ASN A 13 -2.34 11.58 7.87
CA ASN A 13 -1.49 12.09 8.95
C ASN A 13 -0.39 11.09 9.25
N ASN A 14 0.85 11.57 9.34
CA ASN A 14 1.98 10.78 9.82
C ASN A 14 1.87 10.55 11.34
N ARG A 15 2.81 9.80 11.93
CA ARG A 15 2.83 9.50 13.38
C ARG A 15 2.97 10.72 14.29
N LEU A 16 3.38 11.88 13.74
CA LEU A 16 3.46 13.16 14.45
C LEU A 16 2.18 14.00 14.27
N GLY A 17 1.16 13.47 13.60
CA GLY A 17 -0.08 14.19 13.29
C GLY A 17 0.04 15.19 12.14
N GLN A 18 1.12 15.12 11.35
CA GLN A 18 1.34 16.07 10.25
C GLN A 18 0.80 15.51 8.93
N PRO A 19 0.14 16.33 8.10
CA PRO A 19 -0.39 15.89 6.82
C PRO A 19 0.73 15.56 5.84
N VAL A 20 0.57 14.44 5.13
CA VAL A 20 1.48 13.93 4.12
C VAL A 20 0.68 13.36 2.95
N SER A 21 1.12 13.62 1.72
CA SER A 21 0.50 13.06 0.51
C SER A 21 1.11 11.71 0.17
N LEU A 22 0.25 10.74 -0.06
CA LEU A 22 0.58 9.41 -0.56
C LEU A 22 -0.30 9.10 -1.76
N SER A 23 0.26 8.42 -2.75
CA SER A 23 -0.57 7.82 -3.80
C SER A 23 -1.11 6.50 -3.28
N VAL A 24 -2.43 6.33 -3.32
CA VAL A 24 -3.12 5.18 -2.73
C VAL A 24 -4.04 4.53 -3.74
N CYS A 25 -4.06 3.19 -3.75
CA CYS A 25 -4.99 2.39 -4.54
C CYS A 25 -5.57 1.27 -3.66
N HIS A 26 -6.83 0.90 -3.88
CA HIS A 26 -7.51 -0.20 -3.19
C HIS A 26 -8.00 -1.22 -4.22
N LEU A 27 -7.76 -2.50 -3.95
CA LEU A 27 -8.27 -3.63 -4.73
C LEU A 27 -8.67 -4.78 -3.82
N GLN A 28 -9.55 -5.64 -4.33
CA GLN A 28 -9.93 -6.89 -3.67
C GLN A 28 -9.35 -8.09 -4.41
N PHE A 29 -8.70 -8.98 -3.68
CA PHE A 29 -8.12 -10.21 -4.25
C PHE A 29 -8.22 -11.35 -3.24
N GLN A 30 -8.78 -12.49 -3.68
CA GLN A 30 -8.95 -13.71 -2.86
C GLN A 30 -9.58 -13.45 -1.47
N GLY A 31 -10.58 -12.58 -1.41
CA GLY A 31 -11.30 -12.26 -0.17
C GLY A 31 -10.54 -11.35 0.82
N ARG A 32 -9.43 -10.75 0.39
CA ARG A 32 -8.68 -9.73 1.13
C ARG A 32 -8.79 -8.37 0.46
N ASP A 33 -8.72 -7.32 1.27
CA ASP A 33 -8.73 -5.93 0.87
C ASP A 33 -7.28 -5.40 0.88
N TYR A 34 -6.69 -5.26 -0.30
CA TYR A 34 -5.33 -4.76 -0.46
C TYR A 34 -5.35 -3.26 -0.68
N VAL A 35 -4.73 -2.51 0.22
CA VAL A 35 -4.50 -1.09 0.07
C VAL A 35 -3.02 -0.86 -0.23
N MET A 36 -2.73 -0.41 -1.45
CA MET A 36 -1.40 -0.11 -1.92
C MET A 36 -1.07 1.36 -1.67
N VAL A 37 0.12 1.63 -1.13
CA VAL A 37 0.64 2.97 -0.89
C VAL A 37 1.98 3.14 -1.57
N ALA A 38 2.15 4.24 -2.28
CA ALA A 38 3.41 4.68 -2.83
C ALA A 38 3.77 6.03 -2.23
N ALA A 39 4.91 6.08 -1.54
CA ALA A 39 5.44 7.33 -1.00
C ALA A 39 6.23 8.09 -2.07
N PRO A 40 6.22 9.43 -2.06
CA PRO A 40 7.10 10.22 -2.89
C PRO A 40 8.56 9.78 -2.69
N THR A 41 9.30 9.70 -3.80
CA THR A 41 10.62 9.06 -3.97
C THR A 41 11.73 9.49 -3.00
N GLN A 42 11.54 10.54 -2.20
CA GLN A 42 12.56 11.03 -1.27
C GLN A 42 12.56 10.35 0.11
N HIS A 43 11.59 9.49 0.44
CA HIS A 43 11.49 8.95 1.80
C HIS A 43 11.13 7.46 1.95
N ALA A 44 11.06 6.69 0.87
CA ALA A 44 10.30 5.43 0.78
C ALA A 44 10.47 4.44 1.95
N SER A 45 11.66 3.86 2.19
CA SER A 45 11.76 2.73 3.13
C SER A 45 11.53 3.11 4.60
N SER A 46 12.07 4.25 5.06
CA SER A 46 11.92 4.66 6.46
C SER A 46 10.60 5.37 6.73
N PHE A 47 9.98 5.96 5.71
CA PHE A 47 8.77 6.76 5.87
C PHE A 47 7.55 5.90 6.10
N VAL A 48 7.25 4.98 5.18
CA VAL A 48 6.09 4.11 5.36
C VAL A 48 6.30 3.25 6.60
N GLY A 49 7.51 2.76 6.85
CA GLY A 49 7.79 1.98 8.05
C GLY A 49 7.57 2.71 9.37
N LYS A 50 7.93 3.99 9.47
CA LYS A 50 7.64 4.80 10.67
C LYS A 50 6.15 5.12 10.83
N ASN A 51 5.37 5.02 9.77
CA ASN A 51 3.99 5.47 9.72
C ASN A 51 3.01 4.33 9.38
N ALA A 52 3.45 3.07 9.40
CA ALA A 52 2.66 1.94 8.93
C ALA A 52 1.37 1.78 9.73
N GLU A 53 1.43 1.89 11.05
CA GLU A 53 0.26 1.81 11.95
C GLU A 53 -0.73 2.97 11.74
N PRO A 54 -0.32 4.26 11.82
CA PRO A 54 -1.27 5.35 11.58
C PRO A 54 -1.82 5.37 10.15
N PHE A 55 -1.05 4.95 9.15
CA PHE A 55 -1.55 4.81 7.78
C PHE A 55 -2.56 3.67 7.67
N ALA A 56 -2.25 2.49 8.21
CA ALA A 56 -3.18 1.36 8.19
C ALA A 56 -4.52 1.71 8.87
N PHE A 57 -4.46 2.40 10.02
CA PHE A 57 -5.67 2.85 10.72
C PHE A 57 -6.52 3.79 9.84
N GLN A 58 -5.93 4.87 9.34
CA GLN A 58 -6.63 5.88 8.54
C GLN A 58 -7.15 5.33 7.21
N LEU A 59 -6.39 4.46 6.56
CA LEU A 59 -6.78 3.84 5.28
C LEU A 59 -7.90 2.84 5.47
N ARG A 60 -7.83 2.01 6.51
CA ARG A 60 -8.91 1.10 6.88
C ARG A 60 -10.20 1.87 7.14
N GLU A 61 -10.15 2.97 7.90
CA GLU A 61 -11.33 3.82 8.14
C GLU A 61 -11.85 4.47 6.87
N ARG A 62 -10.96 5.06 6.08
CA ARG A 62 -11.32 5.76 4.84
C ARG A 62 -12.03 4.86 3.82
N PHE A 63 -11.62 3.60 3.73
CA PHE A 63 -12.21 2.62 2.82
C PHE A 63 -13.26 1.71 3.51
N GLU A 64 -13.61 1.99 4.77
CA GLU A 64 -14.60 1.22 5.55
C GLU A 64 -14.30 -0.29 5.61
N LEU A 65 -13.02 -0.65 5.77
CA LEU A 65 -12.54 -2.03 5.66
C LEU A 65 -12.54 -2.78 7.00
N ASP A 66 -12.70 -4.10 6.91
CA ASP A 66 -12.52 -5.02 8.05
C ASP A 66 -11.03 -5.25 8.30
N ALA A 67 -10.58 -5.00 9.53
CA ALA A 67 -9.21 -5.23 9.98
C ALA A 67 -8.69 -6.65 9.70
N ARG A 68 -9.56 -7.66 9.71
CA ARG A 68 -9.20 -9.08 9.47
C ARG A 68 -8.87 -9.39 8.01
N ARG A 69 -9.38 -8.57 7.08
CA ARG A 69 -9.18 -8.71 5.63
C ARG A 69 -8.23 -7.68 5.07
N PHE A 70 -7.92 -6.64 5.84
CA PHE A 70 -7.07 -5.54 5.45
C PHE A 70 -5.60 -5.97 5.31
N GLU A 71 -5.02 -5.64 4.16
CA GLU A 71 -3.62 -5.83 3.83
C GLU A 71 -3.04 -4.51 3.34
N LEU A 72 -2.06 -3.95 4.05
CA LEU A 72 -1.33 -2.77 3.58
C LEU A 72 -0.13 -3.24 2.76
N VAL A 73 -0.01 -2.74 1.54
CA VAL A 73 1.10 -3.00 0.64
C VAL A 73 1.81 -1.70 0.33
N GLU A 74 3.11 -1.67 0.56
CA GLU A 74 3.97 -0.58 0.13
C GLU A 74 4.59 -0.90 -1.22
N VAL A 75 4.45 0.05 -2.15
CA VAL A 75 5.04 0.00 -3.48
C VAL A 75 6.32 0.84 -3.45
N ARG A 76 7.47 0.20 -3.70
CA ARG A 76 8.79 0.85 -3.73
C ARG A 76 9.41 0.70 -5.11
N GLU A 77 9.68 1.83 -5.75
CA GLU A 77 10.49 1.89 -6.96
C GLU A 77 11.97 2.09 -6.56
N THR A 78 12.84 1.19 -7.00
CA THR A 78 14.30 1.26 -6.80
C THR A 78 15.01 1.18 -8.15
N ALA A 79 16.33 1.33 -8.17
CA ALA A 79 17.13 1.11 -9.38
C ALA A 79 17.05 -0.35 -9.89
N GLU A 80 16.70 -1.30 -9.03
CA GLU A 80 16.56 -2.73 -9.35
C GLU A 80 15.15 -3.09 -9.83
N GLY A 81 14.20 -2.14 -9.72
CA GLY A 81 12.84 -2.27 -10.21
C GLY A 81 11.78 -2.02 -9.13
N LEU A 82 10.60 -2.57 -9.35
CA LEU A 82 9.44 -2.40 -8.49
C LEU A 82 9.34 -3.52 -7.44
N HIS A 83 9.41 -3.13 -6.17
CA HIS A 83 9.29 -4.01 -5.02
C HIS A 83 7.99 -3.76 -4.27
N LEU A 84 7.37 -4.85 -3.81
CA LEU A 84 6.13 -4.82 -3.05
C LEU A 84 6.39 -5.37 -1.66
N TYR A 85 6.11 -4.57 -0.62
CA TYR A 85 6.25 -4.98 0.77
C TYR A 85 4.89 -5.06 1.43
N ARG A 86 4.52 -6.21 1.96
CA ARG A 86 3.32 -6.36 2.78
C ARG A 86 3.64 -5.95 4.22
N TRP A 87 2.82 -5.09 4.78
CA TRP A 87 2.83 -4.74 6.19
C TRP A 87 1.80 -5.59 6.94
N ARG A 88 2.28 -6.30 7.97
CA ARG A 88 1.45 -7.06 8.91
C ARG A 88 1.31 -6.29 10.22
N PHE A 89 0.16 -6.46 10.85
CA PHE A 89 -0.19 -5.83 12.11
C PHE A 89 -0.84 -6.85 13.05
N GLU A 90 -0.61 -6.66 14.34
CA GLU A 90 -1.46 -7.22 15.39
C GLU A 90 -2.63 -6.27 15.61
N TRP A 91 -3.86 -6.75 15.44
CA TRP A 91 -5.06 -5.91 15.59
C TRP A 91 -5.67 -6.08 16.98
N VAL A 92 -5.84 -4.96 17.69
CA VAL A 92 -6.62 -4.89 18.93
C VAL A 92 -7.87 -4.07 18.64
N GLY A 93 -9.00 -4.75 18.45
CA GLY A 93 -10.18 -4.13 17.85
C GLY A 93 -9.85 -3.66 16.43
N ASN A 94 -10.00 -2.36 16.19
CA ASN A 94 -9.71 -1.72 14.91
C ASN A 94 -8.38 -0.97 14.87
N SER A 95 -7.55 -1.13 15.90
CA SER A 95 -6.26 -0.45 16.02
C SER A 95 -5.11 -1.39 15.63
N PRO A 96 -4.26 -1.00 14.65
CA PRO A 96 -3.09 -1.79 14.26
C PRO A 96 -1.92 -1.54 15.21
N LEU A 97 -1.20 -2.59 15.56
CA LEU A 97 -0.01 -2.57 16.41
C LEU A 97 1.08 -3.47 15.82
N SER A 98 2.30 -3.36 16.35
CA SER A 98 3.42 -4.27 16.09
C SER A 98 3.74 -4.39 14.60
N ALA A 99 3.73 -3.27 13.87
CA ALA A 99 3.92 -3.27 12.42
C ALA A 99 5.23 -3.96 11.99
N ARG A 100 5.11 -4.90 11.04
CA ARG A 100 6.25 -5.60 10.43
C ARG A 100 6.08 -5.68 8.93
N SER A 101 7.13 -5.39 8.18
CA SER A 101 7.13 -5.57 6.72
C SER A 101 7.82 -6.86 6.30
N GLU A 102 7.33 -7.41 5.21
CA GLU A 102 7.96 -8.51 4.47
C GLU A 102 7.82 -8.26 2.98
N GLU A 103 8.79 -8.70 2.20
CA GLU A 103 8.69 -8.61 0.74
C GLU A 103 7.71 -9.65 0.21
N ILE A 104 6.84 -9.22 -0.71
CA ILE A 104 5.92 -10.12 -1.40
C ILE A 104 6.70 -10.84 -2.49
N VAL A 105 7.07 -12.09 -2.24
CA VAL A 105 7.80 -12.95 -3.19
C VAL A 105 6.90 -13.92 -3.97
N SER A 106 5.62 -14.06 -3.57
CA SER A 106 4.66 -14.95 -4.22
C SER A 106 4.38 -14.50 -5.67
N PRO A 107 4.69 -15.30 -6.70
CA PRO A 107 4.52 -14.89 -8.09
C PRO A 107 3.07 -14.53 -8.45
N VAL A 108 2.11 -15.30 -7.93
CA VAL A 108 0.67 -15.10 -8.20
C VAL A 108 0.19 -13.77 -7.62
N LEU A 109 0.53 -13.49 -6.37
CA LEU A 109 0.13 -12.24 -5.73
C LEU A 109 0.83 -11.04 -6.36
N ARG A 110 2.13 -11.17 -6.67
CA ARG A 110 2.86 -10.11 -7.37
C ARG A 110 2.21 -9.78 -8.71
N ALA A 111 1.91 -10.79 -9.54
CA ALA A 111 1.26 -10.57 -10.82
C ALA A 111 -0.08 -9.82 -10.68
N ALA A 112 -0.92 -10.24 -9.72
CA ALA A 112 -2.21 -9.59 -9.47
C ALA A 112 -2.08 -8.13 -9.02
N LEU A 113 -1.10 -7.81 -8.17
CA LEU A 113 -0.87 -6.44 -7.70
C LEU A 113 -0.22 -5.57 -8.78
N LEU A 114 0.72 -6.12 -9.55
CA LEU A 114 1.43 -5.41 -10.61
C LEU A 114 0.52 -5.04 -11.79
N ASP A 115 -0.47 -5.89 -12.13
CA ASP A 115 -1.45 -5.59 -13.18
C ASP A 115 -2.22 -4.28 -12.94
N VAL A 116 -2.38 -3.89 -11.66
CA VAL A 116 -3.01 -2.63 -11.26
C VAL A 116 -2.05 -1.44 -11.33
N ILE A 117 -0.78 -1.66 -10.99
CA ILE A 117 0.26 -0.61 -10.95
C ILE A 117 0.74 -0.25 -12.36
N GLU A 118 0.97 -1.25 -13.19
CA GLU A 118 1.44 -1.15 -14.58
C GLU A 118 0.48 -1.91 -15.49
N PRO A 119 -0.68 -1.35 -15.85
CA PRO A 119 -1.56 -2.02 -16.80
C PRO A 119 -0.76 -2.18 -18.10
N ALA A 120 -0.71 -3.41 -18.62
CA ALA A 120 -0.02 -3.69 -19.88
C ALA A 120 -0.43 -2.64 -20.94
N PRO A 121 0.50 -2.11 -21.75
CA PRO A 121 0.13 -1.20 -22.82
C PRO A 121 -0.91 -1.91 -23.67
N ALA A 122 -2.13 -1.36 -23.73
CA ALA A 122 -3.22 -1.91 -24.51
C ALA A 122 -2.66 -2.18 -25.91
N ALA A 123 -2.63 -3.46 -26.30
CA ALA A 123 -2.25 -3.85 -27.64
C ALA A 123 -3.21 -3.14 -28.59
N ILE A 124 -2.72 -2.08 -29.24
CA ILE A 124 -3.37 -1.45 -30.37
C ILE A 124 -3.43 -2.50 -31.48
N ALA A 125 -4.63 -3.08 -31.63
CA ALA A 125 -4.99 -3.95 -32.75
C ALA A 125 -5.22 -3.13 -34.02
#